data_AF-A0A846MVC4-F1
#
_entry.id   AF-A0A846MVC4-F1
#
_cell.length_a   1.000
_cell.length_b   1.000
_cell.length_c   1.000
_cell.angle_alpha   90.00
_cell.angle_beta   90.00
_cell.angle_gamma   90.00
#
_symmetry.space_group_name_H-M   'P 1'
#
loop_
_entity.id
_entity.type
_entity.pdbx_description
1 polymer ?
#
loop_
_entity_poly.entity_id
_entity_poly.type
_entity_poly.pdbx_seq_one_letter_code
_entity_poly.pdbx_strand_id
1 'polypeptide(L)'
;MSRTYVWMPALAAASFVFAAAQAQAPYCGEDYGTGVMGSLSQEQRMMHYAEVQDAVANLSPNDMRSFRSDLRNHVKAMTPAERMHFAQDLTAKWKALAPQQRAKIQQSFTTYRNDGRWGALGMRQGKSMGGCWW
;
A
#
# COMPACT_ATOMS: atom_id res chain seq x y z
N MET A 1 -29.77 -60.44 31.05
CA MET A 1 -30.23 -59.16 31.62
C MET A 1 -29.27 -58.08 31.17
N SER A 2 -29.82 -57.07 30.50
CA SER A 2 -29.17 -55.99 29.74
C SER A 2 -28.46 -54.96 30.62
N ARG A 3 -27.41 -54.30 30.08
CA ARG A 3 -26.96 -52.89 30.28
C ARG A 3 -25.43 -52.81 30.08
N THR A 4 -24.81 -51.81 29.46
CA THR A 4 -25.22 -50.58 28.77
C THR A 4 -23.97 -50.07 28.04
N TYR A 5 -24.12 -49.62 26.80
CA TYR A 5 -23.10 -48.85 26.08
C TYR A 5 -22.95 -47.46 26.73
N VAL A 6 -21.72 -47.04 27.00
CA VAL A 6 -21.39 -45.63 27.21
C VAL A 6 -20.46 -45.22 26.06
N TRP A 7 -21.05 -44.60 25.05
CA TRP A 7 -20.33 -43.98 23.95
C TRP A 7 -19.98 -42.56 24.38
N MET A 8 -18.71 -42.26 24.60
CA MET A 8 -18.23 -40.91 24.85
C MET A 8 -17.91 -40.23 23.51
N PRO A 9 -18.65 -39.18 23.08
CA PRO A 9 -18.19 -38.33 22.01
C PRO A 9 -17.14 -37.37 22.57
N ALA A 10 -15.88 -37.56 22.18
CA ALA A 10 -14.83 -36.57 22.38
C ALA A 10 -15.12 -35.37 21.45
N LEU A 11 -15.80 -34.35 21.99
CA LEU A 11 -15.90 -33.02 21.40
C LEU A 11 -14.52 -32.36 21.45
N ALA A 12 -13.70 -32.60 20.43
CA ALA A 12 -12.53 -31.78 20.18
C ALA A 12 -13.02 -30.39 19.72
N ALA A 13 -12.95 -29.42 20.63
CA ALA A 13 -13.19 -28.02 20.35
C ALA A 13 -12.21 -27.53 19.28
N ALA A 14 -12.70 -27.40 18.05
CA ALA A 14 -11.99 -26.71 16.99
C ALA A 14 -11.84 -25.23 17.39
N SER A 15 -10.67 -24.91 17.93
CA SER A 15 -10.25 -23.51 18.13
C SER A 15 -10.04 -22.91 16.75
N PHE A 16 -11.08 -22.27 16.21
CA PHE A 16 -10.91 -21.35 15.09
C PHE A 16 -10.11 -20.16 15.60
N VAL A 17 -8.79 -20.26 15.53
CA VAL A 17 -7.92 -19.09 15.55
C VAL A 17 -8.34 -18.28 14.34
N PHE A 18 -9.06 -17.18 14.59
CA PHE A 18 -9.37 -16.17 13.61
C PHE A 18 -8.03 -15.59 13.16
N ALA A 19 -7.45 -16.17 12.11
CA ALA A 19 -6.32 -15.59 11.43
C ALA A 19 -6.80 -14.23 10.94
N ALA A 20 -6.36 -13.17 11.62
CA ALA A 20 -6.46 -11.83 11.08
C ALA A 20 -5.89 -11.91 9.66
N ALA A 21 -6.76 -11.72 8.67
CA ALA A 21 -6.36 -11.60 7.29
C ALA A 21 -5.45 -10.38 7.21
N GLN A 22 -4.15 -10.61 7.41
CA GLN A 22 -3.13 -9.72 6.91
C GLN A 22 -3.37 -9.72 5.42
N ALA A 23 -4.02 -8.68 4.92
CA ALA A 23 -4.16 -8.45 3.50
C ALA A 23 -2.74 -8.44 2.95
N GLN A 24 -2.34 -9.58 2.36
CA GLN A 24 -1.04 -9.77 1.75
C GLN A 24 -0.92 -8.67 0.72
N ALA A 25 -0.02 -7.71 0.99
CA ALA A 25 0.26 -6.67 0.03
C ALA A 25 0.74 -7.39 -1.24
N PRO A 26 0.14 -7.16 -2.42
CA PRO A 26 0.82 -7.49 -3.65
C PRO A 26 2.13 -6.70 -3.65
N TYR A 27 3.19 -7.44 -3.34
CA TYR A 27 4.56 -6.99 -3.16
C TYR A 27 5.09 -6.56 -4.52
N CYS A 28 5.36 -5.27 -4.64
CA CYS A 28 6.21 -4.73 -5.69
C CYS A 28 7.54 -5.47 -5.62
N GLY A 29 8.05 -5.97 -6.75
CA GLY A 29 9.19 -6.91 -6.84
C GLY A 29 10.41 -6.54 -5.98
N GLU A 30 11.27 -7.54 -5.78
CA GLU A 30 12.34 -7.65 -4.77
C GLU A 30 13.28 -6.43 -4.57
N ASP A 31 13.29 -5.46 -5.49
CA ASP A 31 14.05 -4.20 -5.38
C ASP A 31 13.29 -3.03 -4.71
N TYR A 32 11.96 -3.13 -4.56
CA TYR A 32 11.11 -2.03 -4.06
C TYR A 32 10.71 -2.17 -2.58
N GLY A 33 11.07 -3.30 -1.96
CA GLY A 33 10.92 -3.52 -0.52
C GLY A 33 12.02 -2.91 0.34
N THR A 34 13.10 -2.40 -0.26
CA THR A 34 14.36 -2.04 0.43
C THR A 34 14.66 -0.53 0.45
N GLY A 35 13.82 0.31 -0.19
CA GLY A 35 13.98 1.77 -0.23
C GLY A 35 13.14 2.55 0.80
N VAL A 36 13.23 3.88 0.76
CA VAL A 36 12.46 4.81 1.64
C VAL A 36 10.97 4.47 1.66
N MET A 37 10.40 4.15 0.50
CA MET A 37 8.97 3.83 0.35
C MET A 37 8.57 2.50 1.03
N GLY A 38 9.49 1.54 1.10
CA GLY A 38 9.32 0.29 1.84
C GLY A 38 9.25 0.54 3.35
N SER A 39 10.03 1.50 3.86
CA SER A 39 10.04 1.86 5.28
C SER A 39 8.85 2.73 5.74
N LEU A 40 8.09 3.32 4.82
CA LEU A 40 6.93 4.14 5.18
C LEU A 40 5.76 3.28 5.67
N SER A 41 5.11 3.74 6.73
CA SER A 41 3.80 3.24 7.17
C SER A 41 2.70 3.48 6.12
N GLN A 42 1.58 2.80 6.26
CA GLN A 42 0.47 2.93 5.31
C GLN A 42 -0.06 4.37 5.22
N GLU A 43 -0.18 5.07 6.34
CA GLU A 43 -0.62 6.47 6.38
C GLU A 43 0.36 7.40 5.65
N GLN A 44 1.66 7.18 5.85
CA GLN A 44 2.70 7.95 5.16
C GLN A 44 2.68 7.69 3.65
N ARG A 45 2.49 6.43 3.22
CA ARG A 45 2.36 6.09 1.79
C ARG A 45 1.14 6.76 1.16
N MET A 46 0.02 6.80 1.86
CA MET A 46 -1.20 7.47 1.39
C MET A 46 -1.02 8.98 1.28
N MET A 47 -0.37 9.62 2.26
CA MET A 47 -0.03 11.04 2.18
C MET A 47 0.89 11.34 1.01
N HIS A 48 1.98 10.58 0.88
CA HIS A 48 2.92 10.79 -0.20
C HIS A 48 2.25 10.60 -1.57
N TYR A 49 1.38 9.59 -1.70
CA TYR A 49 0.54 9.43 -2.89
C TYR A 49 -0.30 10.68 -3.17
N ALA A 50 -0.97 11.24 -2.15
CA ALA A 50 -1.80 12.42 -2.33
C ALA A 50 -0.97 13.64 -2.78
N GLU A 51 0.21 13.87 -2.20
CA GLU A 51 1.12 14.95 -2.60
C GLU A 51 1.61 14.78 -4.05
N VAL A 52 1.95 13.55 -4.44
CA VAL A 52 2.37 13.26 -5.81
C VAL A 52 1.21 13.49 -6.79
N GLN A 53 -0.01 13.06 -6.45
CA GLN A 53 -1.18 13.29 -7.29
C GLN A 53 -1.47 14.79 -7.47
N ASP A 54 -1.34 15.58 -6.39
CA ASP A 54 -1.51 17.02 -6.44
C ASP A 54 -0.43 17.69 -7.32
N ALA A 55 0.84 17.30 -7.13
CA ALA A 55 1.96 17.82 -7.91
C ALA A 55 1.86 17.54 -9.41
N VAL A 56 1.27 16.39 -9.80
CA VAL A 56 1.13 16.00 -11.21
C VAL A 56 -0.24 16.33 -11.82
N ALA A 57 -1.20 16.83 -11.04
CA ALA A 57 -2.59 17.03 -11.49
C ALA A 57 -2.70 17.91 -12.75
N ASN A 58 -1.79 18.87 -12.90
CA ASN A 58 -1.78 19.84 -14.01
C ASN A 58 -0.58 19.65 -14.95
N LEU A 59 0.21 18.58 -14.81
CA LEU A 59 1.37 18.34 -15.65
C LEU A 59 0.99 17.64 -16.96
N SER A 60 1.70 17.97 -18.04
CA SER A 60 1.60 17.20 -19.27
C SER A 60 2.14 15.78 -19.08
N PRO A 61 1.77 14.81 -19.94
CA PRO A 61 2.31 13.44 -19.84
C PRO A 61 3.85 13.38 -19.93
N ASN A 62 4.48 14.28 -20.69
CA ASN A 62 5.94 14.37 -20.78
C ASN A 62 6.54 14.86 -19.45
N ASP A 63 5.99 15.94 -18.91
CA ASP A 63 6.48 16.54 -17.66
C ASP A 63 6.26 15.60 -16.47
N MET A 64 5.17 14.83 -16.50
CA MET A 64 4.89 13.81 -15.50
C MET A 64 5.94 12.68 -15.51
N ARG A 65 6.49 12.32 -16.67
CA ARG A 65 7.58 11.33 -16.74
C ARG A 65 8.86 11.88 -16.13
N SER A 66 9.22 13.11 -16.47
CA SER A 66 10.39 13.79 -15.91
C SER A 66 10.26 13.94 -14.39
N PHE A 67 9.13 14.47 -13.92
CA PHE A 67 8.82 14.62 -12.49
C PHE A 67 9.01 13.30 -11.72
N ARG A 68 8.49 12.19 -12.24
CA ARG A 68 8.64 10.88 -11.59
C ARG A 68 10.08 10.39 -11.57
N SER A 69 10.84 10.66 -12.63
CA SER A 69 12.26 10.34 -12.68
C SER A 69 13.04 11.13 -11.62
N ASP A 70 12.77 12.42 -11.53
CA ASP A 70 13.42 13.31 -10.56
C ASP A 70 13.06 12.93 -9.13
N LEU A 71 11.79 12.62 -8.87
CA LEU A 71 11.35 12.19 -7.55
C LEU A 71 12.00 10.87 -7.13
N ARG A 72 12.16 9.90 -8.05
CA ARG A 72 12.92 8.66 -7.77
C ARG A 72 14.37 8.97 -7.42
N ASN A 73 15.04 9.80 -8.21
CA ASN A 73 16.44 10.16 -8.00
C ASN A 73 16.62 10.88 -6.66
N HIS A 74 15.71 11.80 -6.34
CA HIS A 74 15.70 12.52 -5.07
C HIS A 74 15.56 11.55 -3.88
N VAL A 75 14.59 10.63 -3.92
CA VAL A 75 14.39 9.63 -2.86
C VAL A 75 15.60 8.69 -2.71
N LYS A 76 16.24 8.30 -3.81
CA LYS A 76 17.47 7.50 -3.78
C LYS A 76 18.64 8.25 -3.15
N ALA A 77 18.74 9.56 -3.39
CA ALA A 77 19.80 10.41 -2.88
C ALA A 77 19.63 10.80 -1.41
N MET A 78 18.43 10.64 -0.82
CA MET A 78 18.19 10.97 0.59
C MET A 78 19.08 10.15 1.53
N THR A 79 19.74 10.84 2.45
CA THR A 79 20.42 10.29 3.62
C THR A 79 19.43 9.65 4.60
N PRO A 80 19.88 8.79 5.52
CA PRO A 80 19.00 8.23 6.56
C PRO A 80 18.27 9.29 7.39
N ALA A 81 18.94 10.40 7.73
CA ALA A 81 18.33 11.49 8.49
C ALA A 81 17.22 12.19 7.70
N GLU A 82 17.45 12.49 6.42
CA GLU A 82 16.43 13.09 5.54
C GLU A 82 15.22 12.17 5.36
N ARG A 83 15.44 10.85 5.27
CA ARG A 83 14.34 9.87 5.20
C ARG A 83 13.49 9.87 6.46
N MET A 84 14.12 9.99 7.63
CA MET A 84 13.39 10.10 8.90
C MET A 84 12.57 11.40 8.96
N HIS A 85 13.16 12.52 8.58
CA HIS A 85 12.45 13.81 8.50
C HIS A 85 11.28 13.74 7.52
N PHE A 86 11.49 13.19 6.32
CA PHE A 86 10.45 12.99 5.33
C PHE A 86 9.28 12.15 5.86
N ALA A 87 9.56 11.04 6.56
CA ALA A 87 8.54 10.21 7.17
C ALA A 87 7.77 10.95 8.28
N GLN A 88 8.46 11.75 9.10
CA GLN A 88 7.85 12.58 10.14
C GLN A 88 6.92 13.65 9.55
N ASP A 89 7.36 14.32 8.48
CA ASP A 89 6.57 15.33 7.77
C ASP A 89 5.28 14.74 7.21
N LEU A 90 5.36 13.56 6.57
CA LEU A 90 4.19 12.86 6.07
C LEU A 90 3.21 12.51 7.21
N THR A 91 3.71 12.07 8.36
CA THR A 91 2.87 11.80 9.54
C THR A 91 2.22 13.07 10.08
N ALA A 92 2.95 14.18 10.15
CA ALA A 92 2.41 15.46 10.61
C ALA A 92 1.29 15.94 9.69
N LYS A 93 1.50 15.87 8.36
CA LYS A 93 0.49 16.23 7.37
C LYS A 93 -0.74 15.32 7.44
N TRP A 94 -0.57 14.00 7.58
CA TRP A 94 -1.71 13.08 7.74
C TRP A 94 -2.57 13.44 8.97
N LYS A 95 -1.92 13.75 10.10
CA LYS A 95 -2.61 14.12 11.35
C LYS A 95 -3.34 15.46 11.24
N ALA A 96 -2.82 16.40 10.45
CA ALA A 96 -3.44 17.69 10.21
C ALA A 96 -4.70 17.61 9.33
N LEU A 97 -4.90 16.52 8.58
CA LEU A 97 -6.06 16.37 7.70
C LEU A 97 -7.37 16.13 8.46
N ALA A 98 -8.42 16.78 7.97
CA ALA A 98 -9.78 16.50 8.42
C ALA A 98 -10.15 15.04 8.13
N PRO A 99 -11.00 14.39 8.96
CA PRO A 99 -11.38 12.99 8.76
C PRO A 99 -11.95 12.70 7.37
N GLN A 100 -12.72 13.64 6.80
CA GLN A 100 -13.28 13.52 5.46
C GLN A 100 -12.21 13.51 4.36
N GLN A 101 -11.14 14.28 4.53
CA GLN A 101 -10.02 14.31 3.58
C GLN A 101 -9.23 13.00 3.65
N ARG A 102 -8.98 12.47 4.85
CA ARG A 102 -8.35 11.15 5.05
C ARG A 102 -9.14 10.03 4.36
N ALA A 103 -10.46 10.04 4.51
CA ALA A 103 -11.34 9.07 3.85
C ALA A 103 -11.25 9.15 2.31
N LYS A 104 -11.22 10.36 1.73
CA LYS A 104 -11.04 10.55 0.28
C LYS A 104 -9.69 10.00 -0.20
N ILE A 105 -8.61 10.32 0.52
CA ILE A 105 -7.27 9.84 0.17
C ILE A 105 -7.24 8.31 0.26
N GLN A 106 -7.75 7.72 1.34
CA GLN A 106 -7.80 6.27 1.52
C GLN A 106 -8.58 5.57 0.41
N GLN A 107 -9.73 6.13 0.01
CA GLN A 107 -10.53 5.59 -1.08
C GLN A 107 -9.76 5.66 -2.41
N SER A 108 -9.21 6.83 -2.75
CA SER A 108 -8.43 7.01 -3.99
C SER A 108 -7.19 6.11 -4.05
N PHE A 109 -6.48 5.95 -2.93
CA PHE A 109 -5.32 5.07 -2.81
C PHE A 109 -5.72 3.59 -2.96
N THR A 110 -6.85 3.20 -2.37
CA THR A 110 -7.40 1.84 -2.49
C THR A 110 -7.81 1.54 -3.93
N THR A 111 -8.51 2.46 -4.58
CA THR A 111 -8.84 2.37 -6.01
C THR A 111 -7.58 2.26 -6.84
N TYR A 112 -6.60 3.15 -6.64
CA TYR A 112 -5.31 3.11 -7.32
C TYR A 112 -4.61 1.75 -7.19
N ARG A 113 -4.58 1.19 -5.97
CA ARG A 113 -3.96 -0.11 -5.69
C ARG A 113 -4.71 -1.28 -6.34
N ASN A 114 -6.04 -1.23 -6.36
CA ASN A 114 -6.88 -2.32 -6.85
C ASN A 114 -7.05 -2.28 -8.37
N ASP A 115 -7.06 -1.10 -8.97
CA ASP A 115 -7.42 -0.92 -10.38
C ASP A 115 -6.34 -1.40 -11.34
N GLY A 116 -5.05 -1.40 -10.94
CA GLY A 116 -3.93 -1.73 -11.84
C GLY A 116 -3.88 -0.89 -13.14
N ARG A 117 -4.73 0.16 -13.23
CA ARG A 117 -5.25 0.75 -14.47
C ARG A 117 -4.36 1.83 -15.07
N TRP A 118 -3.08 1.84 -14.72
CA TRP A 118 -2.07 2.60 -15.45
C TRP A 118 -1.05 1.73 -16.20
N GLY A 119 -1.24 0.41 -16.24
CA GLY A 119 -0.70 -0.44 -17.32
C GLY A 119 -1.45 -0.27 -18.66
N ALA A 120 -2.62 0.39 -18.67
CA ALA A 120 -3.49 0.45 -19.85
C ALA A 120 -3.16 1.57 -20.86
N LEU A 121 -2.18 2.43 -20.58
CA LEU A 121 -1.57 3.32 -21.59
C LEU A 121 -0.37 2.69 -22.31
N GLY A 122 -0.22 1.36 -22.17
CA GLY A 122 0.69 0.55 -22.96
C GLY A 122 0.58 -0.92 -22.58
N MET A 123 -0.29 -1.65 -23.29
CA MET A 123 -0.48 -3.11 -23.30
C MET A 123 -1.59 -3.69 -22.40
N ARG A 124 -2.47 -4.42 -23.07
CA ARG A 124 -3.59 -5.21 -22.58
C ARG A 124 -3.11 -6.63 -22.23
N GLN A 125 -3.88 -7.27 -21.34
CA GLN A 125 -4.02 -8.72 -21.12
C GLN A 125 -2.97 -9.44 -20.25
N GLY A 126 -3.50 -10.03 -19.17
CA GLY A 126 -2.99 -11.29 -18.64
C GLY A 126 -2.16 -11.15 -17.37
N LYS A 127 -2.73 -11.61 -16.26
CA LYS A 127 -2.11 -11.78 -14.94
C LYS A 127 -1.63 -10.49 -14.26
N SER A 128 -1.88 -10.47 -12.96
CA SER A 128 -1.23 -9.63 -11.97
C SER A 128 0.28 -9.55 -12.20
N MET A 129 0.72 -8.62 -13.03
CA MET A 129 2.07 -8.06 -12.98
C MET A 129 1.90 -6.64 -12.52
N GLY A 130 2.13 -6.45 -11.21
CA GLY A 130 2.05 -5.16 -10.56
C GLY A 130 2.90 -4.15 -11.30
N GLY A 131 2.25 -3.27 -12.05
CA GLY A 131 2.84 -2.04 -12.55
C GLY A 131 3.11 -1.15 -11.37
N CYS A 132 4.25 -1.39 -10.72
CA CYS A 132 4.78 -0.61 -9.63
C CYS A 132 5.13 0.75 -10.22
N TRP A 133 4.26 1.74 -9.99
CA TRP A 133 4.65 3.13 -10.15
C TRP A 133 5.42 3.53 -8.89
N TRP A 134 6.63 3.01 -8.81
CA TRP A 134 7.88 3.51 -8.23
C TRP A 134 8.99 2.63 -8.80
#